data_AF-A0A818Z7Z3-F1
#
_entry.id   AF-A0A818Z7Z3-F1
#
_cell.length_a   1.000
_cell.length_b   1.000
_cell.length_c   1.000
_cell.angle_alpha   90.00
_cell.angle_beta   90.00
_cell.angle_gamma   90.00
#
_symmetry.space_group_name_H-M   'P 1'
#
loop_
_entity.id
_entity.type
_entity.pdbx_description
1 polymer ?
#
loop_
_entity_poly.entity_id
_entity_poly.type
_entity_poly.pdbx_seq_one_letter_code
_entity_poly.pdbx_strand_id
1 'polypeptide(L)'
;MDLGHKIKNCDLIGIVELKKQAKSSEDSITTAIDGHTSTKPHRPFNSRIIQNFILIWLHSDIDDDNDNEFRNSIIELQRVVNAVITFTDVDECISTIIDIKDEKVLIIISGEFDHNIVPLLHSLTQINSIYIFCKNGSKQKQWAQQWPKANELYEFLLDQSYNDREKTHFYHQLGWSKKSQRKYEEAIICYEKSLEIKQKVMPPNHSSFAVSFNEIGSVYEKMNKYTKALLYYEKGLAIQYEMPSSNNSGLAYTYSNIGTVYEKMNDYSKALSFHEKALEIRQNEDSSNNLTLAFSYNHIGSVYEKMNDYSEALSSHKKALEIQQKILPPNHPDLAQTYSNIGFVYCKMGQYSKALQFHQQAVDIGKRSLPANHPRLQPWLKNLEYIKRKI
;
A
#
# COMPACT_ATOMS: atom_id res chain seq x y z
N MET A 1 25.84 -13.61 -4.02
CA MET A 1 24.49 -14.20 -4.04
C MET A 1 23.56 -13.10 -3.58
N ASP A 2 22.57 -12.74 -4.39
CA ASP A 2 21.74 -11.55 -4.18
C ASP A 2 20.81 -11.74 -2.97
N LEU A 3 20.83 -10.79 -2.03
CA LEU A 3 20.06 -10.84 -0.79
C LEU A 3 18.55 -10.99 -1.07
N GLY A 4 18.10 -10.46 -2.21
CA GLY A 4 16.72 -10.55 -2.71
C GLY A 4 16.26 -11.97 -3.02
N HIS A 5 17.16 -12.94 -3.20
CA HIS A 5 16.77 -14.32 -3.53
C HIS A 5 16.42 -15.19 -2.31
N LYS A 6 16.81 -14.77 -1.09
CA LYS A 6 16.55 -15.52 0.17
C LYS A 6 15.32 -15.03 0.94
N ILE A 7 14.83 -13.82 0.71
CA ILE A 7 13.63 -13.28 1.37
C ILE A 7 12.42 -13.67 0.50
N LYS A 8 11.92 -14.89 0.64
CA LYS A 8 10.91 -15.42 -0.29
C LYS A 8 9.46 -15.16 0.06
N ASN A 9 9.10 -14.74 1.28
CA ASN A 9 7.69 -14.65 1.68
C ASN A 9 7.37 -13.53 2.68
N CYS A 10 8.00 -12.36 2.55
CA CYS A 10 7.57 -11.16 3.27
C CYS A 10 7.38 -10.04 2.26
N ASP A 11 6.27 -9.30 2.37
CA ASP A 11 5.98 -8.16 1.51
C ASP A 11 7.09 -7.11 1.67
N LEU A 12 8.04 -7.14 0.74
CA LEU A 12 9.16 -6.21 0.65
C LEU A 12 8.63 -4.88 0.10
N ILE A 13 8.45 -3.90 0.98
CA ILE A 13 7.74 -2.64 0.64
C ILE A 13 8.65 -1.64 -0.09
N GLY A 14 9.98 -1.82 -0.02
CA GLY A 14 10.93 -1.06 -0.82
C GLY A 14 12.38 -1.41 -0.48
N ILE A 15 13.26 -1.24 -1.48
CA ILE A 15 14.72 -1.32 -1.38
C ILE A 15 15.25 0.09 -1.68
N VAL A 16 15.85 0.78 -0.72
CA VAL A 16 16.64 2.00 -1.02
C VAL A 16 18.08 1.55 -1.24
N GLU A 17 18.70 1.83 -2.39
CA GLU A 17 20.16 1.64 -2.58
C GLU A 17 20.78 3.01 -2.86
N LEU A 18 21.56 3.54 -1.92
CA LEU A 18 22.28 4.81 -2.11
C LEU A 18 23.69 4.50 -2.62
N LYS A 19 23.90 4.60 -3.94
CA LYS A 19 25.24 4.60 -4.54
C LYS A 19 25.60 6.00 -5.02
N LYS A 20 26.77 6.47 -4.58
CA LYS A 20 27.37 7.75 -4.97
C LYS A 20 27.70 7.76 -6.47
N GLN A 21 27.43 8.87 -7.15
CA GLN A 21 28.08 9.22 -8.42
C GLN A 21 29.60 9.24 -8.21
N ALA A 22 30.32 8.37 -8.92
CA ALA A 22 31.78 8.41 -8.92
C ALA A 22 32.24 9.71 -9.60
N LYS A 23 32.87 10.60 -8.82
CA LYS A 23 33.72 11.66 -9.40
C LYS A 23 34.94 10.97 -10.01
N SER A 24 35.20 11.32 -11.25
CA SER A 24 36.41 10.98 -12.00
C SER A 24 37.67 11.37 -11.24
N SER A 25 38.61 10.44 -11.12
CA SER A 25 40.04 10.76 -11.18
C SER A 25 40.77 9.53 -11.69
N GLU A 26 41.39 9.69 -12.86
CA GLU A 26 42.48 8.86 -13.35
C GLU A 26 43.55 8.73 -12.27
N ASP A 27 44.11 7.53 -12.10
CA ASP A 27 45.56 7.38 -12.02
C ASP A 27 45.97 5.96 -12.41
N SER A 28 46.89 5.95 -13.37
CA SER A 28 47.58 4.87 -14.05
C SER A 28 48.44 4.01 -13.14
N ILE A 29 48.45 2.67 -13.35
CA ILE A 29 49.70 1.89 -13.44
C ILE A 29 49.51 0.76 -14.48
N THR A 30 50.30 0.85 -15.54
CA THR A 30 50.62 -0.17 -16.55
C THR A 30 51.69 -1.13 -16.03
N THR A 31 51.58 -2.45 -16.31
CA THR A 31 52.70 -3.26 -16.84
C THR A 31 52.23 -4.62 -17.36
N ALA A 32 52.77 -4.99 -18.52
CA ALA A 32 52.53 -6.24 -19.26
C ALA A 32 53.55 -7.34 -18.87
N ILE A 33 53.25 -8.60 -19.22
CA ILE A 33 54.09 -9.52 -20.05
C ILE A 33 53.45 -10.94 -20.10
N ASP A 34 53.20 -11.37 -21.34
CA ASP A 34 53.19 -12.69 -22.01
C ASP A 34 52.97 -14.04 -21.30
N GLY A 35 52.29 -14.94 -22.03
CA GLY A 35 52.51 -16.39 -21.93
C GLY A 35 51.27 -17.25 -22.24
N HIS A 36 51.12 -17.71 -23.49
CA HIS A 36 50.17 -18.76 -23.86
C HIS A 36 50.49 -20.09 -23.17
N THR A 37 49.56 -20.65 -22.38
CA THR A 37 49.31 -22.09 -22.32
C THR A 37 47.88 -22.39 -21.91
N SER A 38 47.22 -23.21 -22.73
CA SER A 38 45.95 -23.88 -22.47
C SER A 38 46.03 -24.74 -21.20
N THR A 39 45.41 -24.27 -20.13
CA THR A 39 44.57 -25.03 -19.18
C THR A 39 43.68 -23.99 -18.48
N LYS A 40 42.37 -24.25 -18.34
CA LYS A 40 41.46 -23.34 -17.62
C LYS A 40 42.05 -23.05 -16.23
N PRO A 41 42.44 -21.81 -15.89
CA PRO A 41 42.62 -21.48 -14.50
C PRO A 41 41.21 -21.28 -13.94
N HIS A 42 40.86 -22.04 -12.90
CA HIS A 42 39.83 -21.60 -11.97
C HIS A 42 40.17 -20.16 -11.59
N ARG A 43 39.44 -19.18 -12.14
CA ARG A 43 39.48 -17.82 -11.60
C ARG A 43 39.08 -17.98 -10.14
N PRO A 44 39.94 -17.59 -9.17
CA PRO A 44 39.50 -17.53 -7.80
C PRO A 44 38.29 -16.61 -7.80
N PHE A 45 37.19 -17.10 -7.21
CA PHE A 45 36.06 -16.27 -6.87
C PHE A 45 36.61 -15.14 -5.99
N ASN A 46 36.88 -13.98 -6.60
CA ASN A 46 36.88 -12.73 -5.87
C ASN A 46 35.42 -12.39 -5.59
N SER A 47 34.74 -13.26 -4.84
CA SER A 47 33.73 -12.77 -3.94
C SER A 47 34.50 -11.87 -2.99
N ARG A 48 34.46 -10.56 -3.22
CA ARG A 48 34.52 -9.66 -2.07
C ARG A 48 33.40 -10.14 -1.17
N ILE A 49 33.79 -10.97 -0.21
CA ILE A 49 32.96 -11.35 0.91
C ILE A 49 32.37 -10.02 1.38
N ILE A 50 31.06 -9.99 1.52
CA ILE A 50 30.29 -8.84 1.99
C ILE A 50 30.67 -8.68 3.49
N GLN A 51 31.91 -8.29 3.74
CA GLN A 51 32.48 -8.06 5.06
C GLN A 51 32.27 -6.58 5.35
N ASN A 52 31.76 -6.33 6.55
CA ASN A 52 31.51 -5.05 7.21
C ASN A 52 30.16 -4.41 6.89
N PHE A 53 29.07 -5.13 7.19
CA PHE A 53 27.75 -4.52 7.35
C PHE A 53 27.26 -4.67 8.78
N ILE A 54 26.79 -3.55 9.35
CA ILE A 54 26.02 -3.51 10.59
C ILE A 54 24.54 -3.56 10.20
N LEU A 55 23.84 -4.60 10.66
CA LEU A 55 22.40 -4.70 10.58
C LEU A 55 21.79 -3.98 11.78
N ILE A 56 21.04 -2.91 11.54
CA ILE A 56 20.34 -2.17 12.59
C ILE A 56 18.85 -2.50 12.53
N TRP A 57 18.33 -3.04 13.63
CA TRP A 57 16.96 -3.51 13.77
C TRP A 57 16.24 -2.75 14.88
N LEU A 58 15.07 -2.17 14.58
CA LEU A 58 14.24 -1.47 15.57
C LEU A 58 12.97 -2.27 15.87
N HIS A 59 12.86 -2.71 17.12
CA HIS A 59 11.86 -3.66 17.61
C HIS A 59 10.88 -2.97 18.56
N SER A 60 9.56 -3.14 18.39
CA SER A 60 8.54 -2.83 19.42
C SER A 60 7.79 -4.07 19.92
N ASP A 61 8.20 -5.27 19.46
CA ASP A 61 7.72 -6.63 19.77
C ASP A 61 7.03 -7.36 18.61
N ILE A 62 7.81 -8.18 17.92
CA ILE A 62 7.39 -9.44 17.29
C ILE A 62 6.79 -10.33 18.38
N ASP A 63 5.45 -10.44 18.45
CA ASP A 63 4.70 -11.69 18.64
C ASP A 63 3.30 -11.39 19.17
N ASP A 64 2.31 -11.38 18.28
CA ASP A 64 1.18 -12.25 18.57
C ASP A 64 0.82 -13.15 17.39
N ASP A 65 1.46 -13.03 16.21
CA ASP A 65 1.32 -14.02 15.11
C ASP A 65 2.43 -13.84 14.05
N ASN A 66 3.69 -14.12 14.39
CA ASN A 66 4.76 -14.07 13.38
C ASN A 66 4.99 -15.44 12.71
N ASP A 67 4.65 -15.41 11.42
CA ASP A 67 5.00 -16.34 10.35
C ASP A 67 6.47 -16.80 10.46
N ASN A 68 6.68 -18.10 10.69
CA ASN A 68 8.00 -18.71 10.93
C ASN A 68 9.01 -18.42 9.80
N GLU A 69 8.53 -18.10 8.59
CA GLU A 69 9.37 -17.81 7.44
C GLU A 69 10.11 -16.46 7.54
N PHE A 70 9.54 -15.46 8.20
CA PHE A 70 10.21 -14.16 8.38
C PHE A 70 11.38 -14.27 9.35
N ARG A 71 11.18 -14.97 10.48
CA ARG A 71 12.24 -15.29 11.45
C ARG A 71 13.37 -16.07 10.79
N ASN A 72 13.03 -17.05 9.96
CA ASN A 72 14.01 -17.83 9.20
C ASN A 72 14.82 -16.96 8.23
N SER A 73 14.18 -15.98 7.57
CA SER A 73 14.87 -15.04 6.67
C SER A 73 15.89 -14.18 7.42
N ILE A 74 15.56 -13.73 8.64
CA ILE A 74 16.48 -12.96 9.50
C ILE A 74 17.65 -13.83 9.99
N ILE A 75 17.39 -15.07 10.41
CA ILE A 75 18.45 -16.02 10.82
C ILE A 75 19.41 -16.28 9.66
N GLU A 76 18.90 -16.41 8.44
CA GLU A 76 19.72 -16.58 7.25
C GLU A 76 20.54 -15.33 6.91
N LEU A 77 20.03 -14.13 7.19
CA LEU A 77 20.76 -12.87 7.02
C LEU A 77 21.87 -12.71 8.08
N GLN A 78 21.62 -13.10 9.33
CA GLN A 78 22.61 -13.10 10.42
C GLN A 78 23.87 -13.92 10.10
N ARG A 79 23.75 -14.94 9.24
CA ARG A 79 24.89 -15.78 8.81
C ARG A 79 25.81 -15.11 7.80
N VAL A 80 25.39 -13.99 7.20
CA VAL A 80 26.08 -13.32 6.09
C VAL A 80 26.60 -11.94 6.48
N VAL A 81 26.05 -11.32 7.53
CA VAL A 81 26.45 -10.00 8.02
C VAL A 81 27.48 -10.10 9.15
N ASN A 82 28.35 -9.09 9.26
CA ASN A 82 29.43 -9.09 10.26
C ASN A 82 28.96 -8.75 11.68
N ALA A 83 27.93 -7.89 11.81
CA ALA A 83 27.37 -7.51 13.11
C ALA A 83 25.87 -7.23 12.99
N VAL A 84 25.11 -7.62 14.02
CA VAL A 84 23.69 -7.30 14.15
C VAL A 84 23.48 -6.56 15.47
N ILE A 85 22.89 -5.37 15.39
CA ILE A 85 22.57 -4.54 16.54
C ILE A 85 21.06 -4.31 16.55
N THR A 86 20.42 -4.72 17.64
CA THR A 86 18.97 -4.60 17.84
C THR A 86 18.69 -3.54 18.89
N PHE A 87 17.75 -2.65 18.60
CA PHE A 87 17.33 -1.58 19.51
C PHE A 87 15.84 -1.68 19.80
N THR A 88 15.49 -1.50 21.07
CA THR A 88 14.12 -1.33 21.55
C THR A 88 13.77 0.13 21.79
N ASP A 89 14.80 0.98 21.92
CA ASP A 89 14.68 2.43 22.10
C ASP A 89 15.19 3.18 20.86
N VAL A 90 14.42 4.18 20.41
CA VAL A 90 14.70 4.94 19.18
C VAL A 90 15.87 5.89 19.36
N ASP A 91 15.99 6.53 20.53
CA ASP A 91 17.00 7.53 20.77
C ASP A 91 18.38 6.87 20.96
N GLU A 92 18.43 5.69 21.60
CA GLU A 92 19.62 4.84 21.67
C GLU A 92 20.09 4.37 20.29
N CYS A 93 19.15 3.99 19.43
CA CYS A 93 19.42 3.62 18.04
C CYS A 93 20.03 4.79 17.26
N ILE A 94 19.43 5.98 17.38
CA ILE A 94 19.93 7.20 16.72
C ILE A 94 21.34 7.54 17.19
N SER A 95 21.60 7.51 18.50
CA SER A 95 22.94 7.75 19.06
C SER A 95 23.96 6.78 18.48
N THR A 96 23.62 5.49 18.44
CA THR A 96 24.54 4.45 17.95
C THR A 96 24.79 4.58 16.45
N ILE A 97 23.75 4.91 15.66
CA ILE A 97 23.88 5.14 14.21
C ILE A 97 24.86 6.29 13.93
N ILE A 98 24.79 7.38 14.69
CA ILE A 98 25.64 8.56 14.50
C ILE A 98 27.12 8.24 14.80
N ASP A 99 27.37 7.31 15.73
CA ASP A 99 28.72 6.98 16.20
C ASP A 99 29.43 5.91 15.35
N ILE A 100 28.73 5.24 14.43
CA ILE A 100 29.35 4.31 13.47
C ILE A 100 30.24 5.10 12.50
N LYS A 101 31.54 4.78 12.48
CA LYS A 101 32.54 5.42 11.61
C LYS A 101 33.05 4.43 10.56
N ASP A 102 32.98 4.84 9.30
CA ASP A 102 33.61 4.21 8.12
C ASP A 102 33.07 2.81 7.74
N GLU A 103 31.89 2.41 8.23
CA GLU A 103 31.24 1.14 7.88
C GLU A 103 29.96 1.34 7.06
N LYS A 104 29.65 0.38 6.17
CA LYS A 104 28.41 0.43 5.38
C LYS A 104 27.27 -0.15 6.21
N VAL A 105 26.21 0.62 6.41
CA VAL A 105 25.10 0.21 7.28
C VAL A 105 23.88 -0.22 6.45
N LEU A 106 23.28 -1.35 6.85
CA LEU A 106 22.01 -1.86 6.34
C LEU A 106 20.97 -1.73 7.45
N ILE A 107 19.93 -0.91 7.23
CA ILE A 107 18.93 -0.64 8.27
C ILE A 107 17.61 -1.31 7.89
N ILE A 108 17.04 -2.09 8.80
CA ILE A 108 15.70 -2.67 8.66
C ILE A 108 14.80 -2.12 9.77
N ILE A 109 13.72 -1.43 9.40
CA ILE A 109 12.82 -0.77 10.35
C ILE A 109 11.37 -1.23 10.21
N SER A 110 10.70 -1.38 11.35
CA SER A 110 9.24 -1.47 11.42
C SER A 110 8.60 -0.12 11.07
N GLY A 111 7.48 -0.13 10.34
CA GLY A 111 6.69 1.06 9.95
C GLY A 111 5.95 1.78 11.11
N GLU A 112 6.39 1.56 12.34
CA GLU A 112 6.02 2.33 13.53
C GLU A 112 7.14 3.29 13.97
N PHE A 113 8.41 2.93 13.71
CA PHE A 113 9.59 3.72 14.08
C PHE A 113 10.11 4.62 12.94
N ASP A 114 9.57 4.46 11.74
CA ASP A 114 10.01 5.14 10.52
C ASP A 114 9.85 6.66 10.57
N HIS A 115 8.84 7.16 11.28
CA HIS A 115 8.51 8.59 11.33
C HIS A 115 9.62 9.43 11.99
N ASN A 116 10.35 8.85 12.94
CA ASN A 116 11.39 9.53 13.71
C ASN A 116 12.77 9.34 13.08
N ILE A 117 13.04 8.16 12.53
CA ILE A 117 14.37 7.76 12.11
C ILE A 117 14.63 8.17 10.65
N VAL A 118 13.69 7.92 9.73
CA VAL A 118 13.89 8.14 8.29
C VAL A 118 14.27 9.58 7.91
N PRO A 119 13.73 10.64 8.54
CA PRO A 119 14.17 12.02 8.30
C PRO A 119 15.63 12.27 8.71
N LEU A 120 16.12 11.61 9.77
CA LEU A 120 17.48 11.76 10.29
C LEU A 120 18.52 11.02 9.42
N LEU A 121 18.10 9.91 8.78
CA LEU A 121 18.94 9.13 7.86
C LEU A 121 19.39 9.93 6.63
N HIS A 122 18.73 11.04 6.31
CA HIS A 122 19.12 11.97 5.26
C HIS A 122 20.52 12.58 5.47
N SER A 123 20.95 12.71 6.73
CA SER A 123 22.23 13.35 7.08
C SER A 123 23.42 12.38 7.10
N LEU A 124 23.15 11.07 6.98
CA LEU A 124 24.12 10.02 7.20
C LEU A 124 24.62 9.45 5.87
N THR A 125 25.84 9.82 5.49
CA THR A 125 26.46 9.45 4.21
C THR A 125 26.93 7.99 4.13
N GLN A 126 26.76 7.22 5.21
CA GLN A 126 27.32 5.87 5.39
C GLN A 126 26.28 4.74 5.23
N ILE A 127 25.01 5.08 4.97
CA ILE A 127 23.92 4.12 4.84
C ILE A 127 23.80 3.68 3.38
N ASN A 128 23.95 2.38 3.15
CA ASN A 128 23.87 1.81 1.80
C ASN A 128 22.43 1.47 1.42
N SER A 129 21.67 0.90 2.37
CA SER A 129 20.28 0.53 2.13
C SER A 129 19.39 0.57 3.36
N ILE A 130 18.13 0.92 3.12
CA ILE A 130 17.06 0.95 4.14
C ILE A 130 15.91 0.09 3.64
N TYR A 131 15.47 -0.84 4.48
CA TYR A 131 14.33 -1.71 4.25
C TYR A 131 13.26 -1.39 5.30
N ILE A 132 12.06 -1.06 4.83
CA ILE A 132 10.94 -0.68 5.71
C ILE A 132 9.85 -1.73 5.55
N PHE A 133 9.46 -2.37 6.65
CA PHE A 133 8.36 -3.34 6.66
C PHE A 133 7.13 -2.72 7.36
N CYS A 134 6.00 -2.65 6.66
CA CYS A 134 4.77 -2.00 7.13
C CYS A 134 3.54 -2.87 6.84
N LYS A 135 2.99 -3.51 7.88
CA LYS A 135 1.77 -4.34 7.79
C LYS A 135 0.51 -3.52 7.45
N ASN A 136 0.54 -2.19 7.61
CA ASN A 136 -0.65 -1.35 7.50
C ASN A 136 -0.66 -0.47 6.23
N GLY A 137 -1.36 -0.92 5.19
CA GLY A 137 -1.51 -0.23 3.90
C GLY A 137 -2.15 1.17 3.96
N SER A 138 -2.72 1.58 5.10
CA SER A 138 -3.21 2.96 5.30
C SER A 138 -2.06 3.95 5.56
N LYS A 139 -1.01 3.55 6.29
CA LYS A 139 0.21 4.35 6.50
C LYS A 139 1.02 4.47 5.20
N GLN A 140 0.99 3.43 4.36
CA GLN A 140 1.56 3.45 3.01
C GLN A 140 1.04 4.65 2.17
N LYS A 141 -0.26 4.94 2.25
CA LYS A 141 -0.91 6.05 1.50
C LYS A 141 -0.44 7.42 1.97
N GLN A 142 -0.19 7.59 3.27
CA GLN A 142 0.37 8.85 3.80
C GLN A 142 1.84 9.02 3.39
N TRP A 143 2.61 7.93 3.34
CA TRP A 143 4.01 7.97 2.96
C TRP A 143 4.24 8.33 1.47
N ALA A 144 3.54 7.68 0.55
CA ALA A 144 3.65 8.01 -0.89
C ALA A 144 3.16 9.42 -1.23
N GLN A 145 2.25 9.97 -0.42
CA GLN A 145 1.84 11.37 -0.50
C GLN A 145 2.95 12.35 -0.09
N GLN A 146 3.88 11.93 0.79
CA GLN A 146 4.84 12.82 1.45
C GLN A 146 6.30 12.60 1.02
N TRP A 147 6.60 11.54 0.26
CA TRP A 147 7.99 11.19 -0.08
C TRP A 147 8.29 11.30 -1.59
N PRO A 148 8.62 12.50 -2.10
CA PRO A 148 9.07 12.71 -3.49
C PRO A 148 10.22 11.78 -3.90
N LYS A 149 11.11 11.43 -2.96
CA LYS A 149 12.26 10.55 -3.19
C LYS A 149 11.89 9.09 -3.47
N ALA A 150 10.65 8.64 -3.21
CA ALA A 150 10.20 7.30 -3.61
C ALA A 150 10.10 7.22 -5.13
N ASN A 151 9.67 8.32 -5.77
CA ASN A 151 9.63 8.39 -7.23
C ASN A 151 11.04 8.33 -7.81
N GLU A 152 11.96 9.13 -7.26
CA GLU A 152 13.38 9.13 -7.68
C GLU A 152 14.00 7.73 -7.54
N LEU A 153 13.68 7.01 -6.45
CA LEU A 153 14.13 5.65 -6.23
C LEU A 153 13.57 4.67 -7.25
N TYR A 154 12.25 4.67 -7.50
CA TYR A 154 11.67 3.76 -8.48
C TYR A 154 12.13 4.10 -9.91
N GLU A 155 12.33 5.38 -10.22
CA GLU A 155 12.93 5.85 -11.47
C GLU A 155 14.38 5.34 -11.61
N PHE A 156 15.17 5.39 -10.54
CA PHE A 156 16.52 4.81 -10.50
C PHE A 156 16.52 3.29 -10.67
N LEU A 157 15.67 2.56 -9.95
CA LEU A 157 15.56 1.11 -10.05
C LEU A 157 15.07 0.66 -11.44
N LEU A 158 14.21 1.45 -12.09
CA LEU A 158 13.80 1.24 -13.47
C LEU A 158 14.99 1.32 -14.44
N ASP A 159 15.87 2.30 -14.26
CA ASP A 159 17.06 2.47 -15.09
C ASP A 159 18.07 1.31 -14.93
N GLN A 160 18.16 0.76 -13.72
CA GLN A 160 19.06 -0.38 -13.42
C GLN A 160 18.43 -1.76 -13.72
N SER A 161 17.12 -1.82 -13.96
CA SER A 161 16.41 -3.08 -14.16
C SER A 161 16.65 -3.68 -15.55
N TYR A 162 17.07 -4.94 -15.58
CA TYR A 162 17.24 -5.70 -16.83
C TYR A 162 16.05 -6.61 -17.13
N ASN A 163 15.19 -6.90 -16.14
CA ASN A 163 14.08 -7.82 -16.25
C ASN A 163 12.73 -7.10 -16.45
N ASP A 164 11.96 -7.53 -17.45
CA ASP A 164 10.62 -7.01 -17.72
C ASP A 164 9.67 -7.18 -16.53
N ARG A 165 9.79 -8.26 -15.76
CA ARG A 165 8.96 -8.46 -14.55
C ARG A 165 9.21 -7.37 -13.51
N GLU A 166 10.46 -6.98 -13.28
CA GLU A 166 10.82 -5.93 -12.33
C GLU A 166 10.33 -4.56 -12.82
N LYS A 167 10.52 -4.28 -14.11
CA LYS A 167 10.00 -3.05 -14.75
C LYS A 167 8.50 -2.90 -14.56
N THR A 168 7.72 -3.97 -14.76
CA THR A 168 6.26 -3.92 -14.57
C THR A 168 5.89 -3.55 -13.14
N HIS A 169 6.61 -4.07 -12.15
CA HIS A 169 6.40 -3.77 -10.74
C HIS A 169 6.74 -2.31 -10.43
N PHE A 170 7.91 -1.83 -10.83
CA PHE A 170 8.32 -0.45 -10.55
C PHE A 170 7.41 0.58 -11.22
N TYR A 171 7.01 0.35 -12.48
CA TYR A 171 6.02 1.21 -13.12
C TYR A 171 4.67 1.19 -12.41
N HIS A 172 4.24 0.05 -11.87
CA HIS A 172 3.01 -0.02 -11.08
C HIS A 172 3.13 0.80 -9.79
N GLN A 173 4.26 0.70 -9.08
CA GLN A 173 4.50 1.46 -7.85
C GLN A 173 4.58 2.96 -8.11
N LEU A 174 5.27 3.39 -9.17
CA LEU A 174 5.26 4.79 -9.61
C LEU A 174 3.85 5.28 -9.92
N GLY A 175 3.05 4.49 -10.64
CA GLY A 175 1.67 4.84 -10.93
C GLY A 175 0.87 5.11 -9.65
N TRP A 176 1.03 4.24 -8.66
CA TRP A 176 0.35 4.38 -7.37
C TRP A 176 0.82 5.61 -6.58
N SER A 177 2.12 5.83 -6.53
CA SER A 177 2.72 7.01 -5.89
C SER A 177 2.21 8.31 -6.53
N LYS A 178 2.30 8.42 -7.86
CA LYS A 178 1.84 9.61 -8.61
C LYS A 178 0.33 9.84 -8.45
N LYS A 179 -0.49 8.77 -8.45
CA LYS A 179 -1.93 8.83 -8.16
C LYS A 179 -2.20 9.40 -6.77
N SER A 180 -1.43 8.98 -5.76
CA SER A 180 -1.55 9.47 -4.38
C SER A 180 -1.21 10.97 -4.27
N GLN A 181 -0.24 11.43 -5.06
CA GLN A 181 0.17 12.84 -5.20
C GLN A 181 -0.77 13.67 -6.09
N ARG A 182 -1.88 13.07 -6.57
CA ARG A 182 -2.82 13.69 -7.52
C ARG A 182 -2.23 14.06 -8.88
N LYS A 183 -1.07 13.49 -9.23
CA LYS A 183 -0.43 13.61 -10.55
C LYS A 183 -1.01 12.54 -11.48
N TYR A 184 -2.27 12.72 -11.86
CA TYR A 184 -3.08 11.68 -12.50
C TYR A 184 -2.60 11.32 -13.91
N GLU A 185 -2.17 12.30 -14.70
CA GLU A 185 -1.62 12.08 -16.04
C GLU A 185 -0.34 11.24 -15.98
N GLU A 186 0.58 11.58 -15.07
CA GLU A 186 1.80 10.80 -14.85
C GLU A 186 1.48 9.37 -14.35
N ALA A 187 0.49 9.24 -13.46
CA ALA A 187 0.06 7.94 -12.97
C ALA A 187 -0.46 7.02 -14.08
N ILE A 188 -1.27 7.56 -15.01
CA ILE A 188 -1.77 6.82 -16.17
C ILE A 188 -0.60 6.34 -17.03
N ILE A 189 0.37 7.22 -17.34
CA ILE A 189 1.54 6.85 -18.13
C ILE A 189 2.30 5.69 -17.49
N CYS A 190 2.52 5.73 -16.17
CA CYS A 190 3.18 4.65 -15.45
C CYS A 190 2.39 3.34 -15.53
N TYR A 191 1.07 3.37 -15.32
CA TYR A 191 0.24 2.16 -15.43
C TYR A 191 0.16 1.61 -16.86
N GLU A 192 0.10 2.47 -17.88
CA GLU A 192 0.11 2.08 -19.29
C GLU A 192 1.44 1.43 -19.68
N LYS A 193 2.58 1.96 -19.23
CA LYS A 193 3.90 1.33 -19.43
C LYS A 193 3.97 -0.05 -18.75
N SER A 194 3.46 -0.16 -17.52
CA SER A 194 3.38 -1.45 -16.82
C SER A 194 2.53 -2.45 -17.60
N LEU A 195 1.38 -2.02 -18.13
CA LEU A 195 0.48 -2.85 -18.93
C LEU A 195 1.12 -3.28 -20.26
N GLU A 196 1.78 -2.38 -20.97
CA GLU A 196 2.44 -2.67 -22.25
C GLU A 196 3.49 -3.77 -22.09
N ILE A 197 4.32 -3.70 -21.04
CA ILE A 197 5.32 -4.72 -20.76
C ILE A 197 4.64 -6.05 -20.41
N LYS A 198 3.60 -6.04 -19.57
CA LYS A 198 2.83 -7.27 -19.25
C LYS A 198 2.26 -7.91 -20.52
N GLN A 199 1.74 -7.12 -21.46
CA GLN A 199 1.19 -7.63 -22.71
C GLN A 199 2.24 -8.29 -23.61
N LYS A 200 3.52 -7.91 -23.50
CA LYS A 200 4.63 -8.54 -24.22
C LYS A 200 5.08 -9.86 -23.60
N VAL A 201 5.03 -9.97 -22.27
CA VAL A 201 5.63 -11.10 -21.53
C VAL A 201 4.64 -12.12 -20.99
N MET A 202 3.34 -11.81 -21.00
CA MET A 202 2.28 -12.67 -20.45
C MET A 202 1.32 -13.13 -21.56
N PRO A 203 0.69 -14.31 -21.40
CA PRO A 203 -0.32 -14.77 -22.34
C PRO A 203 -1.52 -13.80 -22.41
N PRO A 204 -2.26 -13.78 -23.53
CA PRO A 204 -3.53 -13.07 -23.63
C PRO A 204 -4.48 -13.44 -22.49
N ASN A 205 -5.32 -12.49 -22.07
CA ASN A 205 -6.32 -12.65 -20.99
C ASN A 205 -5.75 -13.04 -19.61
N HIS A 206 -4.47 -12.79 -19.33
CA HIS A 206 -3.89 -12.98 -18.01
C HIS A 206 -4.56 -12.06 -16.95
N SER A 207 -4.81 -12.59 -15.74
CA SER A 207 -5.54 -11.90 -14.65
C SER A 207 -4.96 -10.53 -14.29
N SER A 208 -3.64 -10.37 -14.41
CA SER A 208 -2.95 -9.11 -14.13
C SER A 208 -3.36 -7.95 -15.04
N PHE A 209 -3.92 -8.23 -16.22
CA PHE A 209 -4.48 -7.19 -17.09
C PHE A 209 -5.71 -6.56 -16.47
N ALA A 210 -6.58 -7.36 -15.83
CA ALA A 210 -7.75 -6.84 -15.12
C ALA A 210 -7.34 -5.90 -13.97
N VAL A 211 -6.30 -6.24 -13.21
CA VAL A 211 -5.74 -5.36 -12.18
C VAL A 211 -5.24 -4.04 -12.77
N SER A 212 -4.52 -4.10 -13.89
CA SER A 212 -3.96 -2.91 -14.54
C SER A 212 -5.06 -2.00 -15.09
N PHE A 213 -6.10 -2.57 -15.71
CA PHE A 213 -7.27 -1.83 -16.16
C PHE A 213 -8.05 -1.20 -15.01
N ASN A 214 -8.21 -1.91 -13.88
CA ASN A 214 -8.82 -1.34 -12.68
C ASN A 214 -8.04 -0.15 -12.13
N GLU A 215 -6.70 -0.21 -12.10
CA GLU A 215 -5.89 0.93 -11.64
C GLU A 215 -6.04 2.15 -12.55
N ILE A 216 -5.98 1.96 -13.87
CA ILE A 216 -6.19 3.05 -14.84
C ILE A 216 -7.61 3.61 -14.72
N GLY A 217 -8.63 2.75 -14.62
CA GLY A 217 -10.02 3.15 -14.42
C GLY A 217 -10.19 3.98 -13.14
N SER A 218 -9.53 3.58 -12.06
CA SER A 218 -9.54 4.31 -10.79
C SER A 218 -8.87 5.68 -10.88
N VAL A 219 -7.82 5.85 -11.69
CA VAL A 219 -7.26 7.18 -11.94
C VAL A 219 -8.26 8.05 -12.70
N TYR A 220 -8.88 7.54 -13.78
CA TYR A 220 -9.91 8.28 -14.52
C TYR A 220 -11.12 8.67 -13.67
N GLU A 221 -11.53 7.80 -12.74
CA GLU A 221 -12.58 8.08 -11.77
C GLU A 221 -12.20 9.27 -10.85
N LYS A 222 -10.94 9.35 -10.39
CA LYS A 222 -10.46 10.48 -9.57
C LYS A 222 -10.35 11.79 -10.36
N MET A 223 -10.20 11.70 -11.69
CA MET A 223 -10.25 12.83 -12.60
C MET A 223 -11.68 13.24 -13.00
N ASN A 224 -12.72 12.59 -12.46
CA ASN A 224 -14.12 12.74 -12.87
C ASN A 224 -14.38 12.42 -14.36
N LYS A 225 -13.50 11.65 -15.01
CA LYS A 225 -13.65 11.20 -16.40
C LYS A 225 -14.39 9.85 -16.44
N TYR A 226 -15.65 9.86 -16.01
CA TYR A 226 -16.43 8.65 -15.71
C TYR A 226 -16.60 7.69 -16.89
N THR A 227 -16.85 8.19 -18.11
CA THR A 227 -16.96 7.33 -19.30
C THR A 227 -15.67 6.56 -19.59
N LYS A 228 -14.50 7.20 -19.36
CA LYS A 228 -13.20 6.52 -19.51
C LYS A 228 -12.97 5.53 -18.38
N ALA A 229 -13.36 5.86 -17.15
CA ALA A 229 -13.27 4.95 -16.02
C ALA A 229 -14.07 3.66 -16.28
N LEU A 230 -15.34 3.80 -16.70
CA LEU A 230 -16.20 2.67 -17.06
C LEU A 230 -15.61 1.81 -18.17
N LEU A 231 -15.12 2.41 -19.25
CA LEU A 231 -14.46 1.68 -20.34
C LEU A 231 -13.32 0.79 -19.84
N TYR A 232 -12.48 1.30 -18.93
CA TYR A 232 -11.38 0.51 -18.38
C TYR A 232 -11.85 -0.56 -17.39
N TYR A 233 -12.83 -0.26 -16.53
CA TYR A 233 -13.42 -1.27 -15.66
C TYR A 233 -14.11 -2.40 -16.45
N GLU A 234 -14.82 -2.09 -17.55
CA GLU A 234 -15.44 -3.06 -18.44
C GLU A 234 -14.40 -3.99 -19.11
N LYS A 235 -13.24 -3.46 -19.51
CA LYS A 235 -12.13 -4.29 -20.01
C LYS A 235 -11.61 -5.25 -18.94
N GLY A 236 -11.47 -4.79 -17.70
CA GLY A 236 -11.06 -5.65 -16.59
C GLY A 236 -12.10 -6.71 -16.25
N LEU A 237 -13.37 -6.32 -16.30
CA LEU A 237 -14.52 -7.18 -16.06
C LEU A 237 -14.60 -8.31 -17.09
N ALA A 238 -14.40 -8.02 -18.37
CA ALA A 238 -14.40 -9.01 -19.45
C ALA A 238 -13.38 -10.14 -19.21
N ILE A 239 -12.16 -9.77 -18.79
CA ILE A 239 -11.12 -10.76 -18.45
C ILE A 239 -11.54 -11.60 -17.23
N GLN A 240 -12.06 -10.95 -16.19
CA GLN A 240 -12.45 -11.63 -14.95
C GLN A 240 -13.62 -12.60 -15.14
N TYR A 241 -14.56 -12.29 -16.04
CA TYR A 241 -15.66 -13.18 -16.37
C TYR A 241 -15.24 -14.46 -17.08
N GLU A 242 -14.16 -14.42 -17.85
CA GLU A 242 -13.62 -15.60 -18.53
C GLU A 242 -12.78 -16.49 -17.60
N MET A 243 -12.50 -16.05 -16.37
CA MET A 243 -11.70 -16.81 -15.41
C MET A 243 -12.55 -17.83 -14.63
N PRO A 244 -11.94 -18.96 -14.20
CA PRO A 244 -12.60 -19.89 -13.29
C PRO A 244 -13.05 -19.20 -11.99
N SER A 245 -14.05 -19.79 -11.32
CA SER A 245 -14.71 -19.30 -10.10
C SER A 245 -13.79 -19.03 -8.90
N SER A 246 -12.49 -19.34 -8.98
CA SER A 246 -11.49 -19.07 -7.94
C SER A 246 -11.00 -17.62 -7.88
N ASN A 247 -11.43 -16.72 -8.79
CA ASN A 247 -11.05 -15.29 -8.79
C ASN A 247 -12.22 -14.32 -8.51
N ASN A 248 -13.14 -14.74 -7.64
CA ASN A 248 -14.34 -13.98 -7.28
C ASN A 248 -14.03 -12.60 -6.66
N SER A 249 -12.94 -12.47 -5.90
CA SER A 249 -12.64 -11.23 -5.18
C SER A 249 -12.28 -10.08 -6.13
N GLY A 250 -11.55 -10.37 -7.22
CA GLY A 250 -11.23 -9.39 -8.25
C GLY A 250 -12.46 -8.90 -8.99
N LEU A 251 -13.40 -9.81 -9.28
CA LEU A 251 -14.67 -9.50 -9.94
C LEU A 251 -15.54 -8.58 -9.06
N ALA A 252 -15.68 -8.92 -7.77
CA ALA A 252 -16.40 -8.10 -6.81
C ALA A 252 -15.78 -6.71 -6.62
N TYR A 253 -14.44 -6.60 -6.68
CA TYR A 253 -13.76 -5.31 -6.63
C TYR A 253 -14.11 -4.43 -7.85
N THR A 254 -14.04 -4.99 -9.06
CA THR A 254 -14.39 -4.26 -10.30
C THR A 254 -15.84 -3.78 -10.28
N TYR A 255 -16.78 -4.63 -9.87
CA TYR A 255 -18.18 -4.23 -9.74
C TYR A 255 -18.39 -3.10 -8.73
N SER A 256 -17.71 -3.16 -7.58
CA SER A 256 -17.79 -2.09 -6.57
C SER A 256 -17.26 -0.76 -7.12
N ASN A 257 -16.21 -0.79 -7.95
CA ASN A 257 -15.68 0.41 -8.61
C ASN A 257 -16.66 0.98 -9.64
N ILE A 258 -17.29 0.12 -10.44
CA ILE A 258 -18.33 0.52 -11.40
C ILE A 258 -19.53 1.14 -10.65
N GLY A 259 -19.98 0.52 -9.55
CA GLY A 259 -21.03 1.05 -8.70
C GLY A 259 -20.70 2.45 -8.17
N THR A 260 -19.47 2.65 -7.71
CA THR A 260 -18.97 3.96 -7.23
C THR A 260 -18.97 5.01 -8.35
N VAL A 261 -18.65 4.63 -9.59
CA VAL A 261 -18.73 5.55 -10.73
C VAL A 261 -20.17 5.98 -11.00
N TYR A 262 -21.12 5.03 -11.01
CA TYR A 262 -22.53 5.35 -11.19
C TYR A 262 -23.11 6.19 -10.04
N GLU A 263 -22.68 5.96 -8.80
CA GLU A 263 -23.03 6.81 -7.65
C GLU A 263 -22.61 8.26 -7.90
N LYS A 264 -21.37 8.49 -8.37
CA LYS A 264 -20.88 9.84 -8.71
C LYS A 264 -21.57 10.47 -9.93
N MET A 265 -22.14 9.65 -10.81
CA MET A 265 -22.98 10.10 -11.92
C MET A 265 -24.44 10.35 -11.51
N ASN A 266 -24.80 10.10 -10.24
CA ASN A 266 -26.16 10.14 -9.70
C ASN A 266 -27.12 9.10 -10.32
N ASP A 267 -26.59 8.05 -10.96
CA ASP A 267 -27.38 6.90 -11.43
C ASP A 267 -27.44 5.85 -10.30
N TYR A 268 -28.21 6.15 -9.26
CA TYR A 268 -28.26 5.36 -8.03
C TYR A 268 -28.82 3.95 -8.26
N SER A 269 -29.73 3.77 -9.22
CA SER A 269 -30.27 2.46 -9.57
C SER A 269 -29.20 1.55 -10.14
N LYS A 270 -28.35 2.03 -11.06
CA LYS A 270 -27.21 1.24 -11.53
C LYS A 270 -26.15 1.06 -10.46
N ALA A 271 -25.87 2.10 -9.67
CA ALA A 271 -24.92 2.01 -8.57
C ALA A 271 -25.29 0.87 -7.60
N LEU A 272 -26.56 0.82 -7.17
CA LEU A 272 -27.09 -0.22 -6.30
C LEU A 272 -26.93 -1.61 -6.95
N SER A 273 -27.39 -1.78 -8.19
CA SER A 273 -27.27 -3.08 -8.90
C SER A 273 -25.83 -3.60 -8.97
N PHE A 274 -24.86 -2.73 -9.21
CA PHE A 274 -23.45 -3.12 -9.24
C PHE A 274 -22.87 -3.41 -7.85
N HIS A 275 -23.25 -2.65 -6.82
CA HIS A 275 -22.84 -2.95 -5.45
C HIS A 275 -23.48 -4.24 -4.90
N GLU A 276 -24.71 -4.56 -5.28
CA GLU A 276 -25.39 -5.82 -4.94
C GLU A 276 -24.70 -7.02 -5.58
N LYS A 277 -24.32 -6.94 -6.87
CA LYS A 277 -23.50 -7.98 -7.53
C LYS A 277 -22.17 -8.21 -6.80
N ALA A 278 -21.51 -7.12 -6.39
CA ALA A 278 -20.27 -7.22 -5.61
C ALA A 278 -20.51 -7.86 -4.23
N LEU A 279 -21.63 -7.57 -3.58
CA LEU A 279 -22.01 -8.16 -2.31
C LEU A 279 -22.30 -9.66 -2.45
N GLU A 280 -23.11 -10.06 -3.44
CA GLU A 280 -23.47 -11.45 -3.70
C GLU A 280 -22.23 -12.32 -3.89
N ILE A 281 -21.26 -11.85 -4.67
CA ILE A 281 -20.00 -12.57 -4.88
C ILE A 281 -19.24 -12.75 -3.56
N ARG A 282 -19.10 -11.68 -2.75
CA ARG A 282 -18.39 -11.73 -1.47
C ARG A 282 -19.13 -12.59 -0.43
N GLN A 283 -20.45 -12.72 -0.53
CA GLN A 283 -21.24 -13.60 0.35
C GLN A 283 -21.05 -15.07 0.02
N ASN A 284 -20.84 -15.38 -1.26
CA ASN A 284 -20.60 -16.74 -1.75
C ASN A 284 -19.13 -17.20 -1.59
N GLU A 285 -18.22 -16.32 -1.15
CA GLU A 285 -16.86 -16.70 -0.77
C GLU A 285 -16.88 -17.37 0.62
N ASP A 286 -16.32 -18.58 0.75
CA ASP A 286 -16.34 -19.44 1.96
C ASP A 286 -15.74 -18.80 3.24
N SER A 287 -15.17 -17.59 3.14
CA SER A 287 -14.69 -16.81 4.28
C SER A 287 -15.80 -15.93 4.84
N SER A 288 -16.67 -16.50 5.68
CA SER A 288 -17.85 -15.87 6.30
C SER A 288 -17.60 -14.66 7.22
N ASN A 289 -16.41 -14.04 7.21
CA ASN A 289 -16.06 -12.86 8.02
C ASN A 289 -14.99 -11.98 7.33
N ASN A 290 -15.26 -11.51 6.11
CA ASN A 290 -14.35 -10.59 5.42
C ASN A 290 -14.79 -9.13 5.58
N LEU A 291 -13.87 -8.22 5.92
CA LEU A 291 -14.08 -6.77 5.96
C LEU A 291 -14.63 -6.22 4.62
N THR A 292 -14.37 -6.92 3.51
CA THR A 292 -14.93 -6.59 2.20
C THR A 292 -16.46 -6.64 2.15
N LEU A 293 -17.11 -7.51 2.95
CA LEU A 293 -18.57 -7.54 3.10
C LEU A 293 -19.09 -6.27 3.78
N ALA A 294 -18.42 -5.83 4.85
CA ALA A 294 -18.77 -4.58 5.51
C ALA A 294 -18.61 -3.37 4.59
N PHE A 295 -17.58 -3.35 3.74
CA PHE A 295 -17.44 -2.30 2.73
C PHE A 295 -18.58 -2.32 1.70
N SER A 296 -19.01 -3.50 1.23
CA SER A 296 -20.19 -3.61 0.35
C SER A 296 -21.44 -3.02 0.99
N TYR A 297 -21.74 -3.41 2.24
CA TYR A 297 -22.90 -2.88 2.96
C TYR A 297 -22.82 -1.37 3.18
N ASN A 298 -21.63 -0.83 3.44
CA ASN A 298 -21.45 0.63 3.55
C ASN A 298 -21.70 1.34 2.22
N HIS A 299 -21.26 0.79 1.09
CA HIS A 299 -21.55 1.36 -0.23
C HIS A 299 -23.05 1.33 -0.54
N ILE A 300 -23.72 0.19 -0.31
CA ILE A 300 -25.16 0.05 -0.48
C ILE A 300 -25.91 1.06 0.42
N GLY A 301 -25.50 1.18 1.68
CA GLY A 301 -26.08 2.16 2.61
C GLY A 301 -25.93 3.61 2.14
N SER A 302 -24.77 3.97 1.56
CA SER A 302 -24.55 5.29 0.95
C SER A 302 -25.51 5.54 -0.21
N VAL A 303 -25.69 4.55 -1.09
CA VAL A 303 -26.60 4.67 -2.24
C VAL A 303 -28.06 4.86 -1.77
N TYR A 304 -28.53 4.06 -0.81
CA TYR A 304 -29.87 4.25 -0.24
C TYR A 304 -30.03 5.61 0.45
N GLU A 305 -29.00 6.11 1.14
CA GLU A 305 -29.00 7.46 1.72
C GLU A 305 -29.21 8.52 0.63
N LYS A 306 -28.51 8.42 -0.51
CA LYS A 306 -28.69 9.33 -1.65
C LYS A 306 -30.06 9.23 -2.31
N MET A 307 -30.69 8.06 -2.26
CA MET A 307 -32.06 7.84 -2.69
C MET A 307 -33.12 8.33 -1.68
N ASN A 308 -32.69 8.81 -0.50
CA ASN A 308 -33.53 9.15 0.65
C ASN A 308 -34.27 7.95 1.28
N ASP A 309 -33.86 6.72 0.98
CA ASP A 309 -34.35 5.52 1.67
C ASP A 309 -33.54 5.30 2.95
N TYR A 310 -33.88 6.09 3.98
CA TYR A 310 -33.14 6.09 5.23
C TYR A 310 -33.31 4.78 6.02
N SER A 311 -34.37 4.01 5.77
CA SER A 311 -34.60 2.71 6.43
C SER A 311 -33.57 1.69 5.93
N GLU A 312 -33.46 1.54 4.61
CA GLU A 312 -32.50 0.61 4.00
C GLU A 312 -31.05 1.07 4.18
N ALA A 313 -30.81 2.40 4.20
CA ALA A 313 -29.50 2.95 4.53
C ALA A 313 -29.05 2.55 5.95
N LEU A 314 -29.92 2.71 6.95
CA LEU A 314 -29.63 2.30 8.33
C LEU A 314 -29.45 0.79 8.46
N SER A 315 -30.30 -0.01 7.80
CA SER A 315 -30.20 -1.47 7.77
C SER A 315 -28.82 -1.90 7.26
N SER A 316 -28.39 -1.34 6.13
CA SER A 316 -27.11 -1.65 5.50
C SER A 316 -25.92 -1.20 6.34
N HIS A 317 -25.90 0.05 6.83
CA HIS A 317 -24.80 0.52 7.68
C HIS A 317 -24.69 -0.23 9.01
N LYS A 318 -25.81 -0.67 9.61
CA LYS A 318 -25.78 -1.49 10.83
C LYS A 318 -25.21 -2.88 10.59
N LYS A 319 -25.55 -3.53 9.46
CA LYS A 319 -24.91 -4.80 9.06
C LYS A 319 -23.39 -4.62 8.88
N ALA A 320 -22.97 -3.53 8.22
CA ALA A 320 -21.56 -3.21 8.11
C ALA A 320 -20.87 -3.03 9.46
N LEU A 321 -21.52 -2.29 10.38
CA LEU A 321 -20.99 -2.05 11.72
C LEU A 321 -20.87 -3.36 12.52
N GLU A 322 -21.86 -4.24 12.47
CA GLU A 322 -21.84 -5.52 13.17
C GLU A 322 -20.66 -6.39 12.70
N ILE A 323 -20.43 -6.49 11.39
CA ILE A 323 -19.28 -7.23 10.83
C ILE A 323 -17.97 -6.59 11.29
N GLN A 324 -17.85 -5.27 11.19
CA GLN A 324 -16.65 -4.55 11.60
C GLN A 324 -16.35 -4.72 13.10
N GLN A 325 -17.35 -4.68 13.98
CA GLN A 325 -17.17 -4.85 15.42
C GLN A 325 -16.68 -6.26 15.80
N LYS A 326 -16.99 -7.28 15.01
CA LYS A 326 -16.50 -8.65 15.22
C LYS A 326 -15.03 -8.84 14.80
N ILE A 327 -14.53 -8.02 13.86
CA ILE A 327 -13.23 -8.24 13.20
C ILE A 327 -12.19 -7.18 13.62
N LEU A 328 -12.61 -5.92 13.78
CA LEU A 328 -11.72 -4.79 13.98
C LEU A 328 -11.54 -4.46 15.47
N PRO A 329 -10.37 -3.95 15.87
CA PRO A 329 -10.20 -3.43 17.22
C PRO A 329 -11.14 -2.23 17.46
N PRO A 330 -11.59 -1.99 18.70
CA PRO A 330 -12.62 -0.99 19.00
C PRO A 330 -12.32 0.45 18.55
N ASN A 331 -11.03 0.79 18.40
CA ASN A 331 -10.60 2.11 17.95
C ASN A 331 -10.25 2.16 16.44
N HIS A 332 -10.64 1.19 15.63
CA HIS A 332 -10.28 1.19 14.21
C HIS A 332 -10.97 2.35 13.45
N PRO A 333 -10.27 3.12 12.60
CA PRO A 333 -10.84 4.25 11.86
C PRO A 333 -12.04 3.91 10.97
N ASP A 334 -12.16 2.66 10.52
CA ASP A 334 -13.30 2.24 9.69
C ASP A 334 -14.59 2.06 10.50
N LEU A 335 -14.50 1.73 11.80
CA LEU A 335 -15.65 1.79 12.71
C LEU A 335 -16.15 3.24 12.82
N ALA A 336 -15.23 4.20 13.01
CA ALA A 336 -15.59 5.61 13.07
C ALA A 336 -16.31 6.10 11.81
N GLN A 337 -15.87 5.64 10.64
CA GLN A 337 -16.53 5.97 9.37
C GLN A 337 -17.97 5.46 9.34
N THR A 338 -18.20 4.20 9.74
CA THR A 338 -19.56 3.63 9.74
C THR A 338 -20.45 4.26 10.81
N TYR A 339 -19.93 4.55 12.01
CA TYR A 339 -20.66 5.35 13.01
C TYR A 339 -21.07 6.72 12.45
N SER A 340 -20.15 7.42 11.77
CA SER A 340 -20.46 8.71 11.14
C SER A 340 -21.52 8.58 10.04
N ASN A 341 -21.51 7.50 9.25
CA ASN A 341 -22.52 7.28 8.21
C ASN A 341 -23.92 7.10 8.83
N ILE A 342 -24.03 6.28 9.90
CA ILE A 342 -25.28 6.10 10.64
C ILE A 342 -25.76 7.42 11.25
N GLY A 343 -24.84 8.18 11.87
CA GLY A 343 -25.14 9.50 12.42
C GLY A 343 -25.67 10.46 11.37
N PHE A 344 -25.09 10.44 10.17
CA PHE A 344 -25.53 11.27 9.05
C PHE A 344 -26.96 10.92 8.60
N VAL A 345 -27.29 9.62 8.51
CA VAL A 345 -28.65 9.19 8.18
C VAL A 345 -29.66 9.65 9.23
N TYR A 346 -29.36 9.50 10.53
CA TYR A 346 -30.22 10.03 11.59
C TYR A 346 -30.38 11.55 11.52
N CYS A 347 -29.32 12.28 11.15
CA CYS A 347 -29.39 13.72 10.95
C CYS A 347 -30.35 14.08 9.80
N LYS A 348 -30.33 13.33 8.69
CA LYS A 348 -31.24 13.53 7.56
C LYS A 348 -32.70 13.24 7.92
N MET A 349 -32.94 12.33 8.85
CA MET A 349 -34.26 12.05 9.42
C MET A 349 -34.72 13.07 10.48
N GLY A 350 -33.91 14.09 10.81
CA GLY A 350 -34.21 15.05 11.88
C GLY A 350 -34.06 14.49 13.30
N GLN A 351 -33.53 13.28 13.47
CA GLN A 351 -33.31 12.64 14.77
C GLN A 351 -31.96 13.07 15.36
N TYR A 352 -31.82 14.37 15.65
CA TYR A 352 -30.55 14.98 16.04
C TYR A 352 -29.93 14.36 17.29
N SER A 353 -30.70 13.98 18.31
CA SER A 353 -30.16 13.35 19.53
C SER A 353 -29.48 12.01 19.25
N LYS A 354 -30.03 11.19 18.34
CA LYS A 354 -29.38 9.94 17.91
C LYS A 354 -28.17 10.24 17.04
N ALA A 355 -28.30 11.17 16.10
CA ALA A 355 -27.18 11.59 15.25
C ALA A 355 -25.98 12.05 16.08
N LEU A 356 -26.23 12.81 17.16
CA LEU A 356 -25.21 13.28 18.09
C LEU A 356 -24.44 12.12 18.73
N GLN A 357 -25.13 11.09 19.22
CA GLN A 357 -24.50 9.92 19.84
C GLN A 357 -23.55 9.21 18.87
N PHE A 358 -24.01 8.93 17.64
CA PHE A 358 -23.23 8.25 16.62
C PHE A 358 -22.03 9.09 16.14
N HIS A 359 -22.20 10.40 15.91
CA HIS A 359 -21.10 11.26 15.53
C HIS A 359 -20.08 11.46 16.65
N GLN A 360 -20.51 11.49 17.91
CA GLN A 360 -19.59 11.57 19.05
C GLN A 360 -18.72 10.31 19.11
N GLN A 361 -19.30 9.12 18.96
CA GLN A 361 -18.55 7.87 18.88
C GLN A 361 -17.53 7.86 17.73
N ALA A 362 -17.93 8.35 16.54
CA ALA A 362 -17.03 8.46 15.40
C ALA A 362 -15.83 9.39 15.68
N VAL A 363 -16.09 10.56 16.27
CA VAL A 363 -15.02 11.52 16.62
C VAL A 363 -14.11 10.98 17.71
N ASP A 364 -14.65 10.31 18.73
CA ASP A 364 -13.86 9.74 19.83
C ASP A 364 -12.91 8.65 19.34
N ILE A 365 -13.41 7.73 18.49
CA ILE A 365 -12.57 6.73 17.83
C ILE A 365 -11.54 7.40 16.93
N GLY A 366 -11.96 8.36 16.10
CA GLY A 366 -11.08 9.08 15.18
C GLY A 366 -9.93 9.80 15.88
N LYS A 367 -10.19 10.49 17.00
CA LYS A 367 -9.16 11.19 17.80
C LYS A 367 -8.15 10.25 18.44
N ARG A 368 -8.55 9.02 18.80
CA ARG A 368 -7.65 8.02 19.38
C ARG A 368 -6.79 7.29 18.35
N SER A 369 -7.24 7.23 17.10
CA SER A 369 -6.66 6.37 16.06
C SER A 369 -5.98 7.10 14.91
N LEU A 370 -6.22 8.40 14.77
CA LEU A 370 -5.71 9.20 13.65
C LEU A 370 -4.98 10.44 14.16
N PRO A 371 -3.95 10.92 13.42
CA PRO A 371 -3.36 12.24 13.68
C PRO A 371 -4.40 13.35 13.66
N ALA A 372 -4.20 14.40 14.46
CA ALA A 372 -5.17 15.50 14.60
C ALA A 372 -5.48 16.22 13.28
N ASN A 373 -4.53 16.24 12.33
CA ASN A 373 -4.68 16.83 11.00
C ASN A 373 -5.19 15.84 9.94
N HIS A 374 -5.62 14.63 10.32
CA HIS A 374 -6.05 13.62 9.36
C HIS A 374 -7.32 14.07 8.60
N PRO A 375 -7.37 13.95 7.26
CA PRO A 375 -8.47 14.47 6.46
C PRO A 375 -9.84 13.84 6.76
N ARG A 376 -9.88 12.61 7.30
CA ARG A 376 -11.14 11.97 7.74
C ARG A 376 -11.73 12.60 9.00
N LEU A 377 -10.91 13.19 9.88
CA LEU A 377 -11.39 13.73 11.15
C LEU A 377 -12.20 15.02 10.96
N GLN A 378 -11.83 15.84 9.97
CA GLN A 378 -12.44 17.15 9.71
C GLN A 378 -13.95 17.06 9.38
N PRO A 379 -14.41 16.20 8.44
CA PRO A 379 -15.84 16.01 8.21
C PRO A 379 -16.62 15.55 9.46
N TRP A 380 -16.04 14.64 10.26
CA TRP A 380 -16.70 14.13 11.46
C TRP A 380 -16.88 15.24 12.52
N LEU A 381 -15.85 16.05 12.75
CA LEU A 381 -15.92 17.21 13.64
C LEU A 381 -16.96 18.24 13.17
N LYS A 382 -16.96 18.56 11.87
CA LYS A 382 -17.94 19.50 11.28
C LYS A 382 -19.38 19.01 11.44
N ASN A 383 -19.63 17.72 11.19
CA ASN A 383 -20.95 17.13 11.37
C ASN A 383 -21.38 17.14 12.84
N LEU A 384 -20.47 16.83 13.76
CA LEU A 384 -20.72 16.89 15.19
C LEU A 384 -21.09 18.31 15.65
N GLU A 385 -20.35 19.33 15.21
CA GLU A 385 -20.67 20.74 15.49
C GLU A 385 -22.01 21.17 14.90
N TYR A 386 -22.31 20.78 13.65
CA TYR A 386 -23.57 21.07 13.02
C TYR A 386 -24.76 20.54 13.83
N ILE A 387 -24.68 19.28 14.28
CA ILE A 387 -25.74 18.64 15.07
C ILE A 387 -25.90 19.31 16.44
N LYS A 388 -24.79 19.69 17.08
CA LYS A 388 -24.81 20.44 18.36
C LYS A 388 -25.52 21.79 18.27
N ARG A 389 -25.63 22.40 17.08
CA ARG A 389 -26.38 23.65 16.87
C ARG A 389 -27.87 23.42 16.58
N LYS A 390 -28.28 22.17 16.34
CA LYS A 390 -29.67 21.78 16.02
C LYS A 390 -30.43 21.23 17.21
N ILE A 391 -29.74 21.01 18.33
CA ILE A 391 -30.25 20.62 19.64
C ILE A 391 -30.03 21.82 20.55
#